data_AF-A0A969RS03-F1
#
_entry.id   AF-A0A969RS03-F1
#
_cell.length_a   1.000
_cell.length_b   1.000
_cell.length_c   1.000
_cell.angle_alpha   90.00
_cell.angle_beta   90.00
_cell.angle_gamma   90.00
#
_symmetry.space_group_name_H-M   'P 1'
#
loop_
_entity.id
_entity.type
_entity.pdbx_description
1 polymer ?
#
loop_
_entity_poly.entity_id
_entity_poly.type
_entity_poly.pdbx_seq_one_letter_code
_entity_poly.pdbx_strand_id
1 'polypeptide(L)'
;CNLYEQISLLQTLSQLKGSGFDTGFGGPGRRITLSDLLDEVYTKASQTQLWTIIRQAAGLLNKVDIGLADAVATILIWGKQIAVGKAYSEASLITSPLPPTDIMEKIQEFCSSDVREYALTQEIILYLSVLIKTDPHLFNGLLTLRVGYLILLITSNLATEIQGTQDEAYEHLMRLSPFEIRTRLRQVLAEYEDSNQALIQQESLQISQQQPIAWVVSPEAQGSETPASLDWWQQRQRDGAVNRVPKGFYPNVWRVMEHCKGLVIGDKLDRRNRLDSELLLAEMTPGEKNFALRIEHLLNKIQAPEYRQVNVEALMELGAIAEQNPQLQIKDPIVLDVLIGHAVRIAWLDQHPHQAAQYNEQKALAWRSFYGTSPYTCASYIAEALRFLLELGQANVEEEAGSSGSEAQRSDHPR
;
A
#
# COMPACT_ATOMS: atom_id res chain seq x y z
N CYS A 1 -2.83 -33.95 -8.41
CA CYS A 1 -2.47 -32.78 -9.24
C CYS A 1 -2.44 -31.56 -8.30
N ASN A 2 -1.39 -30.75 -8.36
CA ASN A 2 -1.15 -29.68 -7.40
C ASN A 2 -2.09 -28.49 -7.65
N LEU A 3 -2.97 -28.17 -6.71
CA LEU A 3 -3.95 -27.08 -6.87
C LEU A 3 -3.27 -25.69 -6.98
N TYR A 4 -2.09 -25.52 -6.39
CA TYR A 4 -1.31 -24.27 -6.50
C TYR A 4 -0.81 -24.02 -7.93
N GLU A 5 -0.35 -25.06 -8.62
CA GLU A 5 0.06 -24.97 -10.02
C GLU A 5 -1.15 -24.71 -10.91
N GLN A 6 -2.26 -25.40 -10.66
CA GLN A 6 -3.49 -25.20 -11.43
C GLN A 6 -3.97 -23.76 -11.34
N ILE A 7 -4.13 -23.20 -10.14
CA ILE A 7 -4.65 -21.83 -10.01
C ILE A 7 -3.71 -20.78 -10.61
N SER A 8 -2.39 -20.98 -10.54
CA SER A 8 -1.39 -20.09 -11.15
C SER A 8 -1.50 -20.09 -12.69
N LEU A 9 -1.66 -21.27 -13.30
CA LEU A 9 -1.86 -21.40 -14.74
C LEU A 9 -3.20 -20.78 -15.18
N LEU A 10 -4.28 -21.03 -14.45
CA LEU A 10 -5.59 -20.47 -14.76
C LEU A 10 -5.60 -18.94 -14.60
N GLN A 11 -4.90 -18.38 -13.61
CA GLN A 11 -4.73 -16.92 -13.48
C GLN A 11 -4.06 -16.33 -14.71
N THR A 12 -2.93 -16.92 -15.13
CA THR A 12 -2.20 -16.47 -16.32
C THR A 12 -3.08 -16.56 -17.56
N LEU A 13 -3.82 -17.66 -17.73
CA LEU A 13 -4.74 -17.83 -18.86
C LEU A 13 -5.90 -16.84 -18.83
N SER A 14 -6.41 -16.51 -17.64
CA SER A 14 -7.49 -15.53 -17.44
C SER A 14 -7.07 -14.15 -17.92
N GLN A 15 -5.84 -13.74 -17.62
CA GLN A 15 -5.28 -12.46 -18.08
C GLN A 15 -5.13 -12.41 -19.61
N LEU A 16 -4.89 -13.54 -20.27
CA LEU A 16 -4.64 -13.61 -21.71
C LEU A 16 -5.89 -13.79 -22.57
N LYS A 17 -6.90 -14.52 -22.08
CA LYS A 17 -8.04 -14.98 -22.90
C LYS A 17 -9.41 -14.64 -22.33
N GLY A 18 -9.49 -14.17 -21.09
CA GLY A 18 -10.74 -13.92 -20.38
C GLY A 18 -11.46 -15.19 -19.89
N SER A 19 -12.48 -15.00 -19.04
CA SER A 19 -13.19 -16.07 -18.32
C SER A 19 -14.02 -17.01 -19.22
N GLY A 20 -14.54 -16.49 -20.34
CA GLY A 20 -15.35 -17.27 -21.29
C GLY A 20 -14.54 -18.15 -22.26
N PHE A 21 -13.21 -18.15 -22.17
CA PHE A 21 -12.34 -18.90 -23.07
C PHE A 21 -12.60 -20.41 -22.98
N ASP A 22 -12.86 -21.04 -24.12
CA ASP A 22 -12.97 -22.50 -24.21
C ASP A 22 -11.58 -23.12 -24.20
N THR A 23 -11.35 -24.00 -23.23
CA THR A 23 -10.04 -24.60 -22.96
C THR A 23 -9.77 -25.85 -23.79
N GLY A 24 -10.81 -26.42 -24.43
CA GLY A 24 -10.70 -27.65 -25.20
C GLY A 24 -10.58 -28.93 -24.35
N PHE A 25 -10.58 -28.84 -23.02
CA PHE A 25 -10.49 -30.00 -22.13
C PHE A 25 -11.75 -30.88 -22.09
N GLY A 26 -12.88 -30.39 -22.59
CA GLY A 26 -14.15 -31.15 -22.58
C GLY A 26 -14.25 -32.25 -23.63
N GLY A 27 -13.33 -32.28 -24.61
CA GLY A 27 -13.39 -33.20 -25.74
C GLY A 27 -14.48 -32.82 -26.76
N PRO A 28 -14.74 -33.69 -27.76
CA PRO A 28 -15.70 -33.40 -28.81
C PRO A 28 -17.12 -33.17 -28.26
N GLY A 29 -17.67 -31.98 -28.50
CA GLY A 29 -19.06 -31.65 -28.17
C GLY A 29 -19.32 -31.13 -26.75
N ARG A 30 -18.30 -31.01 -25.90
CA ARG A 30 -18.43 -30.40 -24.57
C ARG A 30 -17.46 -29.22 -24.44
N ARG A 31 -18.02 -28.02 -24.35
CA ARG A 31 -17.27 -26.80 -24.01
C ARG A 31 -16.90 -26.84 -22.53
N ILE A 32 -15.63 -26.62 -22.21
CA ILE A 32 -15.17 -26.39 -20.85
C ILE A 32 -14.47 -25.05 -20.83
N THR A 33 -15.11 -24.08 -20.20
CA THR A 33 -14.59 -22.72 -20.10
C THR A 33 -13.55 -22.59 -19.00
N LEU A 34 -12.80 -21.50 -19.04
CA LEU A 34 -11.90 -21.14 -17.95
C LEU A 34 -12.65 -20.97 -16.63
N SER A 35 -13.86 -20.39 -16.65
CA SER A 35 -14.73 -20.32 -15.47
C SER A 35 -15.07 -21.70 -14.90
N ASP A 36 -15.38 -22.69 -15.75
CA ASP A 36 -15.68 -24.05 -15.28
C ASP A 36 -14.49 -24.68 -14.55
N LEU A 37 -13.26 -24.50 -15.07
CA LEU A 37 -12.05 -24.99 -14.41
C LEU A 37 -11.74 -24.24 -13.11
N LEU A 38 -11.96 -22.93 -13.07
CA LEU A 38 -11.79 -22.13 -11.86
C LEU A 38 -12.79 -22.54 -10.78
N ASP A 39 -14.05 -22.84 -11.14
CA ASP A 39 -15.06 -23.34 -10.20
C ASP A 39 -14.72 -24.75 -9.69
N GLU A 40 -14.15 -25.61 -10.53
CA GLU A 40 -13.63 -26.92 -10.11
C GLU A 40 -12.49 -26.77 -9.10
N VAL A 41 -11.52 -25.89 -9.37
CA VAL A 41 -10.41 -25.59 -8.45
C VAL A 41 -10.93 -25.00 -7.14
N TYR A 42 -11.86 -24.04 -7.21
CA TYR A 42 -12.52 -23.44 -6.04
C TYR A 42 -13.19 -24.51 -5.17
N THR A 43 -13.93 -25.44 -5.79
CA THR A 43 -14.63 -26.51 -5.09
C THR A 43 -13.65 -27.48 -4.40
N LYS A 44 -12.59 -27.91 -5.10
CA LYS A 44 -11.56 -28.79 -4.53
C LYS A 44 -10.74 -28.12 -3.43
N ALA A 45 -10.40 -26.85 -3.60
CA ALA A 45 -9.71 -26.06 -2.58
C ALA A 45 -10.58 -25.87 -1.34
N SER A 46 -11.89 -25.69 -1.51
CA SER A 46 -12.85 -25.60 -0.40
C SER A 46 -12.93 -26.89 0.43
N GLN A 47 -12.91 -28.05 -0.23
CA GLN A 47 -12.91 -29.36 0.44
C GLN A 47 -11.62 -29.62 1.24
N THR A 48 -10.50 -29.05 0.78
CA THR A 48 -9.18 -29.21 1.42
C THR A 48 -8.77 -27.99 2.26
N GLN A 49 -9.66 -27.00 2.42
CA GLN A 49 -9.45 -25.77 3.20
C GLN A 49 -8.20 -24.98 2.80
N LEU A 50 -7.87 -24.95 1.51
CA LEU A 50 -6.74 -24.20 0.97
C LEU A 50 -7.14 -22.73 0.75
N TRP A 51 -7.20 -21.94 1.81
CA TRP A 51 -7.79 -20.59 1.83
C TRP A 51 -7.21 -19.62 0.80
N THR A 52 -5.90 -19.63 0.58
CA THR A 52 -5.27 -18.75 -0.43
C THR A 52 -5.79 -19.05 -1.84
N ILE A 53 -5.99 -20.34 -2.17
CA ILE A 53 -6.54 -20.77 -3.46
C ILE A 53 -8.04 -20.44 -3.55
N ILE A 54 -8.79 -20.62 -2.46
CA ILE A 54 -10.22 -20.26 -2.39
C ILE A 54 -10.40 -18.77 -2.69
N ARG A 55 -9.63 -17.90 -2.04
CA ARG A 55 -9.66 -16.44 -2.27
C ARG A 55 -9.25 -16.07 -3.68
N GLN A 56 -8.20 -16.71 -4.21
CA GLN A 56 -7.70 -16.45 -5.56
C GLN A 56 -8.73 -16.85 -6.63
N ALA A 57 -9.31 -18.05 -6.51
CA ALA A 57 -10.34 -18.52 -7.43
C ALA A 57 -11.62 -17.68 -7.32
N ALA A 58 -12.04 -17.30 -6.11
CA ALA A 58 -13.17 -16.40 -5.91
C ALA A 58 -12.94 -15.03 -6.57
N GLY A 59 -11.75 -14.46 -6.42
CA GLY A 59 -11.36 -13.20 -7.05
C GLY A 59 -11.36 -13.29 -8.58
N LEU A 60 -10.81 -14.35 -9.17
CA LEU A 60 -10.79 -14.56 -10.62
C LEU A 60 -12.19 -14.79 -11.20
N LEU A 61 -13.10 -15.38 -10.42
CA LEU A 61 -14.49 -15.62 -10.80
C LEU A 61 -15.41 -14.42 -10.49
N ASN A 62 -14.87 -13.33 -9.92
CA ASN A 62 -15.64 -12.19 -9.43
C ASN A 62 -16.82 -12.61 -8.52
N LYS A 63 -16.60 -13.57 -7.63
CA LYS A 63 -17.65 -14.03 -6.70
C LYS A 63 -17.98 -12.93 -5.70
N VAL A 64 -19.28 -12.63 -5.58
CA VAL A 64 -19.82 -11.67 -4.61
C VAL A 64 -20.56 -12.44 -3.52
N ASP A 65 -20.23 -12.15 -2.26
CA ASP A 65 -20.93 -12.76 -1.13
C ASP A 65 -22.37 -12.24 -1.05
N ILE A 66 -23.31 -13.15 -0.78
CA ILE A 66 -24.74 -12.85 -0.72
C ILE A 66 -25.09 -11.85 0.39
N GLY A 67 -24.31 -11.79 1.46
CA GLY A 67 -24.51 -10.91 2.61
C GLY A 67 -23.78 -9.57 2.49
N LEU A 68 -23.04 -9.31 1.41
CA LEU A 68 -22.18 -8.14 1.30
C LEU A 68 -22.97 -6.81 1.38
N ALA A 69 -24.07 -6.69 0.64
CA ALA A 69 -24.89 -5.48 0.65
C ALA A 69 -25.52 -5.24 2.03
N ASP A 70 -25.99 -6.30 2.71
CA ASP A 70 -26.56 -6.21 4.06
C ASP A 70 -25.50 -5.83 5.11
N ALA A 71 -24.27 -6.31 4.94
CA ALA A 71 -23.15 -5.95 5.79
C ALA A 71 -22.76 -4.48 5.62
N VAL A 72 -22.70 -3.98 4.38
CA VAL A 72 -22.48 -2.56 4.10
C VAL A 72 -23.60 -1.71 4.70
N ALA A 73 -24.86 -2.03 4.41
CA ALA A 73 -26.00 -1.29 4.94
C ALA A 73 -26.02 -1.27 6.48
N THR A 74 -25.70 -2.40 7.11
CA THR A 74 -25.53 -2.50 8.57
C THR A 74 -24.53 -1.46 9.08
N ILE A 75 -23.31 -1.44 8.52
CA ILE A 75 -22.24 -0.55 8.98
C ILE A 75 -22.66 0.93 8.85
N LEU A 76 -23.32 1.28 7.73
CA LEU A 76 -23.83 2.62 7.47
C LEU A 76 -24.94 3.04 8.45
N ILE A 77 -25.86 2.13 8.80
CA ILE A 77 -26.92 2.37 9.80
C ILE A 77 -26.34 2.70 11.18
N TRP A 78 -25.19 2.12 11.52
CA TRP A 78 -24.44 2.43 12.75
C TRP A 78 -23.65 3.76 12.66
N GLY A 79 -23.89 4.56 11.62
CA GLY A 79 -23.30 5.88 11.43
C GLY A 79 -21.83 5.83 11.02
N LYS A 80 -21.36 4.69 10.50
CA LYS A 80 -19.98 4.52 10.04
C LYS A 80 -19.92 4.56 8.52
N GLN A 81 -18.81 5.06 7.97
CA GLN A 81 -18.51 4.98 6.54
C GLN A 81 -17.54 3.82 6.27
N ILE A 82 -17.48 3.32 5.04
CA ILE A 82 -16.50 2.28 4.66
C ILE A 82 -15.58 2.86 3.59
N ALA A 83 -14.27 2.78 3.79
CA ALA A 83 -13.29 3.04 2.75
C ALA A 83 -12.72 1.71 2.24
N VAL A 84 -12.81 1.49 0.93
CA VAL A 84 -12.34 0.27 0.28
C VAL A 84 -10.98 0.50 -0.36
N GLY A 85 -10.11 -0.51 -0.28
CA GLY A 85 -8.77 -0.43 -0.87
C GLY A 85 -7.79 0.47 -0.11
N LYS A 86 -6.66 0.74 -0.76
CA LYS A 86 -5.56 1.57 -0.22
C LYS A 86 -5.51 2.95 -0.90
N ALA A 87 -6.22 3.11 -2.01
CA ALA A 87 -6.29 4.36 -2.75
C ALA A 87 -6.97 5.46 -1.92
N TYR A 88 -6.26 6.56 -1.74
CA TYR A 88 -6.65 7.67 -0.89
C TYR A 88 -7.52 8.69 -1.62
N SER A 89 -8.61 8.21 -2.23
CA SER A 89 -9.54 8.99 -3.03
C SER A 89 -10.94 8.96 -2.43
N GLU A 90 -11.69 10.07 -2.56
CA GLU A 90 -13.10 10.16 -2.16
C GLU A 90 -13.95 9.10 -2.85
N ALA A 91 -13.57 8.73 -4.07
CA ALA A 91 -14.25 7.71 -4.85
C ALA A 91 -14.10 6.31 -4.26
N SER A 92 -13.26 6.08 -3.25
CA SER A 92 -13.16 4.79 -2.53
C SER A 92 -14.12 4.67 -1.33
N LEU A 93 -14.76 5.76 -0.91
CA LEU A 93 -15.72 5.79 0.19
C LEU A 93 -17.10 5.26 -0.20
N ILE A 94 -17.68 4.42 0.65
CA ILE A 94 -19.08 4.00 0.62
C ILE A 94 -19.77 4.71 1.79
N THR A 95 -20.62 5.68 1.44
CA THR A 95 -21.34 6.54 2.38
C THR A 95 -22.86 6.34 2.30
N SER A 96 -23.34 5.61 1.30
CA SER A 96 -24.73 5.19 1.11
C SER A 96 -24.79 3.71 0.75
N PRO A 97 -25.91 3.01 1.01
CA PRO A 97 -26.07 1.63 0.60
C PRO A 97 -25.90 1.49 -0.92
N LEU A 98 -25.21 0.43 -1.34
CA LEU A 98 -24.93 0.13 -2.75
C LEU A 98 -25.37 -1.31 -3.07
N PRO A 99 -25.76 -1.60 -4.32
CA PRO A 99 -25.93 -2.97 -4.81
C PRO A 99 -24.65 -3.82 -4.67
N PRO A 100 -24.76 -5.15 -4.53
CA PRO A 100 -23.58 -6.02 -4.42
C PRO A 100 -22.59 -5.90 -5.59
N THR A 101 -23.10 -5.70 -6.81
CA THR A 101 -22.29 -5.51 -8.03
C THR A 101 -21.45 -4.24 -7.93
N ASP A 102 -22.06 -3.14 -7.53
CA ASP A 102 -21.42 -1.83 -7.45
C ASP A 102 -20.37 -1.83 -6.32
N ILE A 103 -20.62 -2.55 -5.21
CA ILE A 103 -19.62 -2.75 -4.16
C ILE A 103 -18.41 -3.53 -4.72
N MET A 104 -18.65 -4.60 -5.49
CA MET A 104 -17.58 -5.39 -6.09
C MET A 104 -16.77 -4.59 -7.11
N GLU A 105 -17.42 -3.81 -7.98
CA GLU A 105 -16.73 -2.93 -8.93
C GLU A 105 -15.80 -1.95 -8.19
N LYS A 106 -16.28 -1.38 -7.08
CA LYS A 106 -15.49 -0.50 -6.21
C LYS A 106 -14.30 -1.23 -5.57
N ILE A 107 -14.50 -2.47 -5.11
CA ILE A 107 -13.41 -3.30 -4.59
C ILE A 107 -12.36 -3.53 -5.67
N GLN A 108 -12.77 -3.88 -6.88
CA GLN A 108 -11.85 -4.12 -8.00
C GLN A 108 -11.11 -2.86 -8.44
N GLU A 109 -11.74 -1.69 -8.36
CA GLU A 109 -11.14 -0.40 -8.74
C GLU A 109 -10.09 0.07 -7.73
N PHE A 110 -10.32 -0.12 -6.42
CA PHE A 110 -9.48 0.49 -5.37
C PHE A 110 -8.57 -0.47 -4.59
N CYS A 111 -8.80 -1.79 -4.64
CA CYS A 111 -7.90 -2.79 -4.05
C CYS A 111 -6.70 -3.06 -4.98
N SER A 112 -5.70 -3.80 -4.47
CA SER A 112 -4.50 -4.10 -5.25
C SER A 112 -4.78 -4.97 -6.48
N SER A 113 -3.76 -5.10 -7.33
CA SER A 113 -3.78 -6.03 -8.46
C SER A 113 -3.84 -7.52 -8.05
N ASP A 114 -3.73 -7.83 -6.75
CA ASP A 114 -3.92 -9.17 -6.23
C ASP A 114 -5.41 -9.47 -6.03
N VAL A 115 -5.94 -10.30 -6.94
CA VAL A 115 -7.33 -10.75 -6.94
C VAL A 115 -7.78 -11.42 -5.63
N ARG A 116 -6.86 -11.94 -4.81
CA ARG A 116 -7.17 -12.51 -3.49
C ARG A 116 -7.69 -11.45 -2.52
N GLU A 117 -7.23 -10.20 -2.66
CA GLU A 117 -7.65 -9.08 -1.82
C GLU A 117 -9.14 -8.76 -2.01
N TYR A 118 -9.73 -9.07 -3.17
CA TYR A 118 -11.15 -8.85 -3.41
C TYR A 118 -12.02 -9.71 -2.49
N ALA A 119 -11.66 -10.99 -2.35
CA ALA A 119 -12.33 -11.89 -1.41
C ALA A 119 -12.06 -11.49 0.04
N LEU A 120 -10.80 -11.17 0.38
CA LEU A 120 -10.43 -10.75 1.74
C LEU A 120 -11.16 -9.46 2.17
N THR A 121 -11.30 -8.49 1.27
CA THR A 121 -12.01 -7.23 1.54
C THR A 121 -13.48 -7.47 1.85
N GLN A 122 -14.14 -8.35 1.08
CA GLN A 122 -15.52 -8.76 1.38
C GLN A 122 -15.62 -9.47 2.74
N GLU A 123 -14.72 -10.41 3.02
CA GLU A 123 -14.64 -11.10 4.32
C GLU A 123 -14.53 -10.11 5.49
N ILE A 124 -13.62 -9.13 5.41
CA ILE A 124 -13.44 -8.11 6.45
C ILE A 124 -14.70 -7.26 6.61
N ILE A 125 -15.35 -6.81 5.54
CA ILE A 125 -16.61 -6.05 5.61
C ILE A 125 -17.71 -6.86 6.32
N LEU A 126 -17.85 -8.15 5.98
CA LEU A 126 -18.78 -9.05 6.64
C LEU A 126 -18.46 -9.16 8.14
N TYR A 127 -17.20 -9.37 8.51
CA TYR A 127 -16.79 -9.47 9.90
C TYR A 127 -17.01 -8.17 10.68
N LEU A 128 -16.70 -7.02 10.09
CA LEU A 128 -16.98 -5.70 10.69
C LEU A 128 -18.47 -5.53 10.96
N SER A 129 -19.33 -5.95 10.04
CA SER A 129 -20.79 -5.86 10.20
C SER A 129 -21.34 -6.73 11.34
N VAL A 130 -20.66 -7.84 11.65
CA VAL A 130 -20.97 -8.68 12.80
C VAL A 130 -20.41 -8.06 14.08
N LEU A 131 -19.12 -7.68 14.07
CA LEU A 131 -18.42 -7.12 15.23
C LEU A 131 -19.06 -5.82 15.72
N ILE A 132 -19.56 -4.96 14.82
CA ILE A 132 -20.21 -3.70 15.24
C ILE A 132 -21.51 -3.96 16.02
N LYS A 133 -22.16 -5.12 15.80
CA LYS A 133 -23.34 -5.55 16.56
C LYS A 133 -22.96 -6.24 17.87
N THR A 134 -21.92 -7.07 17.86
CA THR A 134 -21.55 -7.89 19.02
C THR A 134 -20.70 -7.12 20.03
N ASP A 135 -19.83 -6.23 19.55
CA ASP A 135 -18.85 -5.49 20.35
C ASP A 135 -18.75 -4.01 19.90
N PRO A 136 -19.83 -3.21 20.06
CA PRO A 136 -19.87 -1.84 19.53
C PRO A 136 -18.74 -0.93 20.05
N HIS A 137 -18.23 -1.20 21.26
CA HIS A 137 -17.17 -0.43 21.90
C HIS A 137 -15.85 -0.45 21.10
N LEU A 138 -15.60 -1.50 20.32
CA LEU A 138 -14.43 -1.59 19.42
C LEU A 138 -14.45 -0.54 18.29
N PHE A 139 -15.58 0.13 18.10
CA PHE A 139 -15.81 1.12 17.04
C PHE A 139 -15.95 2.54 17.58
N ASN A 140 -15.67 2.76 18.86
CA ASN A 140 -15.66 4.08 19.47
C ASN A 140 -14.56 4.94 18.81
N GLY A 141 -14.87 6.19 18.48
CA GLY A 141 -13.93 7.09 17.79
C GLY A 141 -13.69 6.78 16.29
N LEU A 142 -14.11 5.62 15.79
CA LEU A 142 -13.97 5.26 14.37
C LEU A 142 -15.19 5.71 13.57
N LEU A 143 -15.12 6.82 12.83
CA LEU A 143 -16.20 7.25 11.93
C LEU A 143 -16.13 6.60 10.55
N THR A 144 -14.92 6.29 10.08
CA THR A 144 -14.68 5.60 8.81
C THR A 144 -13.90 4.31 9.04
N LEU A 145 -14.46 3.18 8.61
CA LEU A 145 -13.81 1.87 8.64
C LEU A 145 -12.99 1.68 7.36
N ARG A 146 -11.67 1.80 7.46
CA ARG A 146 -10.75 1.66 6.33
C ARG A 146 -10.32 0.21 6.19
N VAL A 147 -10.96 -0.53 5.29
CA VAL A 147 -10.77 -1.99 5.17
C VAL A 147 -9.33 -2.32 4.76
N GLY A 148 -8.77 -1.64 3.75
CA GLY A 148 -7.39 -1.85 3.33
C GLY A 148 -6.37 -1.51 4.42
N TYR A 149 -6.68 -0.55 5.28
CA TYR A 149 -5.83 -0.19 6.42
C TYR A 149 -5.89 -1.23 7.55
N LEU A 150 -7.07 -1.78 7.83
CA LEU A 150 -7.22 -2.88 8.79
C LEU A 150 -6.46 -4.13 8.31
N ILE A 151 -6.48 -4.42 7.01
CA ILE A 151 -5.66 -5.49 6.41
C ILE A 151 -4.18 -5.21 6.65
N LEU A 152 -3.71 -3.98 6.42
CA LEU A 152 -2.33 -3.58 6.68
C LEU A 152 -1.93 -3.75 8.16
N LEU A 153 -2.80 -3.40 9.11
CA LEU A 153 -2.55 -3.62 10.53
C LEU A 153 -2.45 -5.11 10.86
N ILE A 154 -3.36 -5.94 10.34
CA ILE A 154 -3.29 -7.40 10.54
C ILE A 154 -1.98 -7.96 9.96
N THR A 155 -1.59 -7.52 8.76
CA THR A 155 -0.33 -7.91 8.12
C THR A 155 0.89 -7.46 8.92
N SER A 156 0.85 -6.25 9.46
CA SER A 156 1.91 -5.67 10.29
C SER A 156 2.13 -6.45 11.57
N ASN A 157 1.07 -6.77 12.31
CA ASN A 157 1.15 -7.63 13.50
C ASN A 157 1.71 -9.01 13.15
N LEU A 158 1.28 -9.60 12.02
CA LEU A 158 1.80 -10.87 11.54
C LEU A 158 3.29 -10.81 11.18
N ALA A 159 3.76 -9.74 10.57
CA ALA A 159 5.18 -9.57 10.22
C ALA A 159 6.06 -9.61 11.47
N THR A 160 5.61 -8.97 12.55
CA THR A 160 6.28 -9.01 13.85
C THR A 160 6.27 -10.41 14.46
N GLU A 161 5.13 -11.12 14.42
CA GLU A 161 5.01 -12.49 14.94
C GLU A 161 5.94 -13.49 14.22
N ILE A 162 6.08 -13.37 12.90
CA ILE A 162 6.90 -14.29 12.09
C ILE A 162 8.35 -13.82 11.90
N GLN A 163 8.71 -12.63 12.40
CA GLN A 163 10.01 -11.98 12.18
C GLN A 163 10.39 -11.91 10.69
N GLY A 164 9.41 -11.58 9.83
CA GLY A 164 9.54 -11.59 8.38
C GLY A 164 9.19 -10.25 7.76
N THR A 165 9.22 -10.20 6.43
CA THR A 165 8.83 -9.00 5.68
C THR A 165 7.30 -8.83 5.62
N GLN A 166 6.84 -7.62 5.30
CA GLN A 166 5.40 -7.33 5.12
C GLN A 166 4.75 -8.21 4.04
N ASP A 167 5.46 -8.53 2.96
CA ASP A 167 4.95 -9.40 1.90
C ASP A 167 4.88 -10.88 2.33
N GLU A 168 5.85 -11.39 3.09
CA GLU A 168 5.78 -12.73 3.67
C GLU A 168 4.60 -12.86 4.65
N ALA A 169 4.38 -11.82 5.46
CA ALA A 169 3.25 -11.72 6.37
C ALA A 169 1.92 -11.64 5.62
N TYR A 170 1.86 -10.93 4.49
CA TYR A 170 0.69 -10.87 3.64
C TYR A 170 0.37 -12.23 2.99
N GLU A 171 1.38 -12.95 2.50
CA GLU A 171 1.22 -14.32 2.03
C GLU A 171 0.78 -15.29 3.14
N HIS A 172 1.22 -15.04 4.39
CA HIS A 172 0.70 -15.77 5.55
C HIS A 172 -0.77 -15.44 5.83
N LEU A 173 -1.15 -14.15 5.84
CA LEU A 173 -2.52 -13.69 5.99
C LEU A 173 -3.46 -14.36 4.97
N MET A 174 -3.03 -14.46 3.71
CA MET A 174 -3.82 -15.09 2.65
C MET A 174 -4.08 -16.59 2.86
N ARG A 175 -3.29 -17.25 3.72
CA ARG A 175 -3.46 -18.67 4.08
C ARG A 175 -4.34 -18.87 5.30
N LEU A 176 -4.64 -17.82 6.07
CA LEU A 176 -5.46 -17.92 7.27
C LEU A 176 -6.92 -18.25 6.95
N SER A 177 -7.53 -19.04 7.82
CA SER A 177 -8.96 -19.34 7.78
C SER A 177 -9.82 -18.11 8.09
N PRO A 178 -11.11 -18.12 7.70
CA PRO A 178 -12.08 -17.10 8.06
C PRO A 178 -12.12 -16.77 9.56
N PHE A 179 -12.01 -17.80 10.42
CA PHE A 179 -12.03 -17.63 11.86
C PHE A 179 -10.77 -16.92 12.38
N GLU A 180 -9.59 -17.28 11.88
CA GLU A 180 -8.33 -16.65 12.26
C GLU A 180 -8.30 -15.18 11.85
N ILE A 181 -8.76 -14.86 10.62
CA ILE A 181 -8.86 -13.46 10.16
C ILE A 181 -9.81 -12.65 11.02
N ARG A 182 -11.00 -13.19 11.33
CA ARG A 182 -11.95 -12.51 12.21
C ARG A 182 -11.36 -12.25 13.60
N THR A 183 -10.60 -13.22 14.13
CA THR A 183 -9.94 -13.10 15.44
C THR A 183 -8.89 -12.01 15.43
N ARG A 184 -8.02 -12.00 14.41
CA ARG A 184 -7.00 -10.95 14.23
C ARG A 184 -7.60 -9.57 14.00
N LEU A 185 -8.67 -9.48 13.22
CA LEU A 185 -9.41 -8.23 13.01
C LEU A 185 -9.95 -7.68 14.33
N ARG A 186 -10.55 -8.53 15.17
CA ARG A 186 -11.03 -8.12 16.50
C ARG A 186 -9.88 -7.60 17.36
N GLN A 187 -8.73 -8.28 17.35
CA GLN A 187 -7.55 -7.86 18.11
C GLN A 187 -7.06 -6.48 17.65
N VAL A 188 -6.92 -6.27 16.34
CA VAL A 188 -6.55 -4.98 15.75
C VAL A 188 -7.53 -3.86 16.12
N LEU A 189 -8.84 -4.15 16.18
CA LEU A 189 -9.82 -3.15 16.60
C LEU A 189 -9.77 -2.86 18.10
N ALA A 190 -9.44 -3.85 18.93
CA ALA A 190 -9.30 -3.68 20.38
C ALA A 190 -8.05 -2.85 20.73
N GLU A 191 -6.98 -3.02 19.97
CA GLU A 191 -5.68 -2.38 20.15
C GLU A 191 -5.48 -1.22 19.15
N TYR A 192 -6.56 -0.64 18.61
CA TYR A 192 -6.47 0.21 17.40
C TYR A 192 -5.59 1.46 17.58
N GLU A 193 -5.67 2.14 18.72
CA GLU A 193 -4.85 3.34 18.98
C GLU A 193 -3.36 2.96 19.07
N ASP A 194 -3.02 1.91 19.82
CA ASP A 194 -1.66 1.40 19.97
C ASP A 194 -1.11 0.82 18.64
N SER A 195 -1.94 0.07 17.91
CA SER A 195 -1.58 -0.54 16.61
C SER A 195 -1.35 0.49 15.52
N ASN A 196 -2.10 1.60 15.52
CA ASN A 196 -1.90 2.70 14.58
C ASN A 196 -0.56 3.41 14.84
N GLN A 197 -0.21 3.64 16.11
CA GLN A 197 1.12 4.16 16.45
C GLN A 197 2.23 3.16 16.07
N ALA A 198 2.05 1.87 16.37
CA ALA A 198 3.00 0.83 15.99
C ALA A 198 3.21 0.73 14.46
N LEU A 199 2.16 0.95 13.66
CA LEU A 199 2.30 0.98 12.20
C LEU A 199 3.11 2.20 11.73
N ILE A 200 2.89 3.38 12.32
CA ILE A 200 3.70 4.57 12.03
C ILE A 200 5.16 4.30 12.42
N GLN A 201 5.39 3.61 13.54
CA GLN A 201 6.74 3.20 13.95
C GLN A 201 7.39 2.22 12.95
N GLN A 202 6.62 1.28 12.38
CA GLN A 202 7.13 0.38 11.34
C GLN A 202 7.39 1.06 10.00
N GLU A 203 6.85 2.27 9.78
CA GLU A 203 7.14 3.09 8.61
C GLU A 203 8.45 3.91 8.78
N SER A 204 9.05 3.89 9.98
CA SER A 204 10.31 4.58 10.23
C SER A 204 11.46 4.05 9.38
N LEU A 205 12.42 4.94 9.09
CA LEU A 205 13.60 4.64 8.28
C LEU A 205 14.85 4.77 9.15
N GLN A 206 15.62 3.68 9.25
CA GLN A 206 16.87 3.69 10.00
C GLN A 206 18.01 4.22 9.13
N ILE A 207 18.90 5.03 9.73
CA ILE A 207 20.11 5.51 9.04
C ILE A 207 21.38 5.00 9.71
N SER A 208 22.46 4.92 8.92
CA SER A 208 23.78 4.51 9.42
C SER A 208 24.67 5.68 9.86
N GLN A 209 24.32 6.91 9.49
CA GLN A 209 25.18 8.08 9.70
C GLN A 209 24.70 9.01 10.82
N GLN A 210 25.64 9.66 11.49
CA GLN A 210 25.39 10.66 12.55
C GLN A 210 25.56 12.11 12.06
N GLN A 211 25.92 12.31 10.79
CA GLN A 211 26.09 13.65 10.22
C GLN A 211 24.72 14.27 9.86
N PRO A 212 24.58 15.60 9.99
CA PRO A 212 23.36 16.29 9.61
C PRO A 212 23.12 16.16 8.10
N ILE A 213 21.88 15.80 7.73
CA ILE A 213 21.46 15.67 6.33
C ILE A 213 21.19 17.06 5.75
N ALA A 214 21.74 17.33 4.58
CA ALA A 214 21.46 18.54 3.82
C ALA A 214 20.10 18.42 3.11
N TRP A 215 19.09 19.11 3.63
CA TRP A 215 17.71 19.16 3.10
C TRP A 215 17.52 20.24 2.03
N VAL A 216 18.40 20.28 1.03
CA VAL A 216 18.35 21.33 -0.01
C VAL A 216 17.39 20.93 -1.13
N VAL A 217 16.18 21.47 -1.08
CA VAL A 217 15.24 21.40 -2.20
C VAL A 217 15.76 22.29 -3.31
N SER A 218 16.03 21.72 -4.48
CA SER A 218 16.53 22.49 -5.62
C SER A 218 15.47 23.54 -6.02
N PRO A 219 15.82 24.83 -6.08
CA PRO A 219 14.86 25.84 -6.55
C PRO A 219 14.43 25.50 -7.98
N GLU A 220 13.14 25.74 -8.28
CA GLU A 220 12.64 25.68 -9.66
C GLU A 220 13.61 26.42 -10.57
N ALA A 221 14.00 25.82 -11.69
CA ALA A 221 14.92 26.42 -12.64
C ALA A 221 14.42 27.82 -13.00
N GLN A 222 15.09 28.85 -12.44
CA GLN A 222 14.77 30.25 -12.69
C GLN A 222 15.02 30.51 -14.18
N GLY A 223 13.97 30.44 -14.99
CA GLY A 223 14.10 30.58 -16.45
C GLY A 223 12.88 30.23 -17.30
N SER A 224 11.89 29.51 -16.78
CA SER A 224 10.57 29.45 -17.44
C SER A 224 9.60 30.30 -16.64
N GLU A 225 9.10 31.39 -17.23
CA GLU A 225 7.94 32.11 -16.72
C GLU A 225 6.83 31.08 -16.46
N THR A 226 6.60 30.70 -15.21
CA THR A 226 5.46 29.87 -14.83
C THR A 226 4.23 30.75 -15.04
N PRO A 227 3.35 30.46 -16.02
CA PRO A 227 2.18 31.27 -16.25
C PRO A 227 1.36 31.30 -14.97
N ALA A 228 0.85 32.46 -14.57
CA ALA A 228 -0.02 32.61 -13.40
C ALA A 228 -1.31 31.75 -13.46
N SER A 229 -1.54 31.05 -14.57
CA SER A 229 -2.68 30.16 -14.85
C SER A 229 -2.32 28.67 -14.93
N LEU A 230 -1.11 28.25 -14.52
CA LEU A 230 -0.73 26.85 -14.62
C LEU A 230 -1.43 26.02 -13.52
N ASP A 231 -2.41 25.21 -13.92
CA ASP A 231 -3.02 24.22 -13.05
C ASP A 231 -2.08 23.00 -12.97
N TRP A 232 -1.35 22.90 -11.86
CA TRP A 232 -0.39 21.82 -11.64
C TRP A 232 -1.03 20.44 -11.64
N TRP A 233 -2.29 20.32 -11.20
CA TRP A 233 -2.98 19.04 -11.24
C TRP A 233 -3.21 18.60 -12.69
N GLN A 234 -3.69 19.50 -13.55
CA GLN A 234 -3.83 19.22 -14.98
C GLN A 234 -2.48 18.92 -15.65
N GLN A 235 -1.42 19.63 -15.27
CA GLN A 235 -0.08 19.38 -15.80
C GLN A 235 0.41 17.97 -15.40
N ARG A 236 0.23 17.59 -14.13
CA ARG A 236 0.56 16.24 -13.64
C ARG A 236 -0.23 15.15 -14.34
N GLN A 237 -1.53 15.37 -14.57
CA GLN A 237 -2.37 14.44 -15.32
C GLN A 237 -1.85 14.24 -16.75
N ARG A 238 -1.47 15.32 -17.44
CA ARG A 238 -0.91 15.26 -18.80
C ARG A 238 0.42 14.50 -18.83
N ASP A 239 1.36 14.88 -17.98
CA ASP A 239 2.71 14.29 -17.96
C ASP A 239 2.68 12.81 -17.54
N GLY A 240 1.85 12.48 -16.56
CA GLY A 240 1.61 11.11 -16.12
C GLY A 240 0.98 10.24 -17.21
N ALA A 241 0.01 10.76 -17.97
CA ALA A 241 -0.69 10.01 -19.01
C ALA A 241 0.20 9.67 -20.22
N VAL A 242 1.19 10.51 -20.53
CA VAL A 242 2.14 10.26 -21.62
C VAL A 242 3.40 9.52 -21.17
N ASN A 243 3.44 9.08 -19.90
CA ASN A 243 4.57 8.39 -19.26
C ASN A 243 5.91 9.13 -19.34
N ARG A 244 5.89 10.46 -19.48
CA ARG A 244 7.11 11.26 -19.65
C ARG A 244 7.83 11.39 -18.31
N VAL A 245 9.16 11.31 -18.34
CA VAL A 245 10.03 11.55 -17.17
C VAL A 245 11.03 12.68 -17.47
N PRO A 246 11.50 13.42 -16.44
CA PRO A 246 12.52 14.45 -16.59
C PRO A 246 13.84 13.90 -17.16
N LYS A 247 14.67 14.80 -17.70
CA LYS A 247 16.04 14.45 -18.11
C LYS A 247 16.83 13.98 -16.89
N GLY A 248 17.60 12.91 -17.04
CA GLY A 248 18.40 12.35 -15.95
C GLY A 248 17.60 11.55 -14.92
N PHE A 249 16.30 11.32 -15.12
CA PHE A 249 15.46 10.57 -14.18
C PHE A 249 16.03 9.20 -13.80
N TYR A 250 16.36 8.33 -14.76
CA TYR A 250 16.86 6.99 -14.44
C TYR A 250 18.22 6.99 -13.71
N PRO A 251 19.24 7.75 -14.14
CA PRO A 251 20.45 7.94 -13.34
C PRO A 251 20.17 8.44 -11.92
N ASN A 252 19.15 9.29 -11.74
CA ASN A 252 18.77 9.78 -10.43
C ASN A 252 18.13 8.69 -9.56
N VAL A 253 17.23 7.86 -10.12
CA VAL A 253 16.67 6.70 -9.40
C VAL A 253 17.75 5.69 -9.04
N TRP A 254 18.72 5.48 -9.94
CA TRP A 254 19.88 4.63 -9.64
C TRP A 254 20.63 5.13 -8.40
N ARG A 255 20.89 6.44 -8.33
CA ARG A 255 21.50 7.04 -7.14
C ARG A 255 20.66 6.80 -5.89
N VAL A 256 19.34 6.91 -5.94
CA VAL A 256 18.50 6.59 -4.78
C VAL A 256 18.72 5.14 -4.31
N MET A 257 18.82 4.18 -5.24
CA MET A 257 19.09 2.78 -4.92
C MET A 257 20.44 2.57 -4.23
N GLU A 258 21.48 3.37 -4.53
CA GLU A 258 22.79 3.30 -3.88
C GLU A 258 22.79 3.76 -2.41
N HIS A 259 21.70 4.41 -1.97
CA HIS A 259 21.57 5.03 -0.65
C HIS A 259 20.49 4.38 0.22
N CYS A 260 19.79 3.34 -0.25
CA CYS A 260 18.78 2.61 0.51
C CYS A 260 18.80 1.11 0.21
N LYS A 261 18.18 0.28 1.06
CA LYS A 261 18.08 -1.17 0.80
C LYS A 261 17.16 -1.53 -0.37
N GLY A 262 16.32 -0.61 -0.81
CA GLY A 262 15.42 -0.85 -1.92
C GLY A 262 14.35 0.22 -2.09
N LEU A 263 13.58 0.10 -3.16
CA LEU A 263 12.42 0.93 -3.44
C LEU A 263 11.18 0.08 -3.57
N VAL A 264 10.05 0.57 -3.06
CA VAL A 264 8.72 -0.01 -3.30
C VAL A 264 7.86 1.03 -4.01
N ILE A 265 7.52 0.75 -5.26
CA ILE A 265 6.75 1.66 -6.14
C ILE A 265 5.37 1.03 -6.40
N GLY A 266 4.33 1.66 -5.86
CA GLY A 266 2.97 1.11 -5.81
C GLY A 266 2.71 0.32 -4.53
N ASP A 267 1.73 -0.58 -4.58
CA ASP A 267 1.25 -1.28 -3.38
C ASP A 267 2.37 -2.05 -2.66
N LYS A 268 2.59 -1.70 -1.40
CA LYS A 268 3.62 -2.27 -0.51
C LYS A 268 3.42 -3.74 -0.15
N LEU A 269 2.22 -4.28 -0.34
CA LEU A 269 1.93 -5.70 -0.09
C LEU A 269 2.24 -6.60 -1.30
N ASP A 270 2.39 -6.03 -2.49
CA ASP A 270 2.75 -6.80 -3.68
C ASP A 270 4.29 -6.86 -3.82
N ARG A 271 4.88 -8.02 -3.55
CA ARG A 271 6.32 -8.25 -3.72
C ARG A 271 6.85 -7.87 -5.11
N ARG A 272 6.01 -7.89 -6.15
CA ARG A 272 6.40 -7.51 -7.52
C ARG A 272 6.61 -6.00 -7.68
N ASN A 273 6.29 -5.21 -6.67
CA ASN A 273 6.50 -3.76 -6.63
C ASN A 273 7.77 -3.37 -5.87
N ARG A 274 8.50 -4.36 -5.31
CA ARG A 274 9.75 -4.16 -4.59
C ARG A 274 10.95 -4.32 -5.52
N LEU A 275 11.91 -3.42 -5.35
CA LEU A 275 13.24 -3.46 -5.92
C LEU A 275 14.23 -3.59 -4.77
N ASP A 276 15.01 -4.66 -4.76
CA ASP A 276 16.10 -4.87 -3.81
C ASP A 276 17.38 -4.23 -4.36
N SER A 277 17.99 -3.32 -3.60
CA SER A 277 19.18 -2.60 -4.04
C SER A 277 20.40 -3.48 -4.16
N GLU A 278 20.62 -4.40 -3.23
CA GLU A 278 21.80 -5.28 -3.26
C GLU A 278 21.78 -6.16 -4.51
N LEU A 279 20.65 -6.80 -4.77
CA LEU A 279 20.47 -7.64 -5.96
C LEU A 279 20.56 -6.81 -7.25
N LEU A 280 19.84 -5.68 -7.31
CA LEU A 280 19.73 -4.89 -8.53
C LEU A 280 21.07 -4.23 -8.92
N LEU A 281 21.80 -3.69 -7.94
CA LEU A 281 23.09 -3.02 -8.18
C LEU A 281 24.21 -4.02 -8.49
N ALA A 282 24.09 -5.28 -8.06
CA ALA A 282 25.02 -6.34 -8.43
C ALA A 282 24.82 -6.85 -9.87
N GLU A 283 23.58 -6.80 -10.38
CA GLU A 283 23.22 -7.34 -11.69
C GLU A 283 23.26 -6.33 -12.84
N MET A 284 23.21 -5.03 -12.54
CA MET A 284 23.03 -3.96 -13.53
C MET A 284 24.06 -2.84 -13.36
N THR A 285 24.16 -1.94 -14.34
CA THR A 285 25.00 -0.72 -14.24
C THR A 285 24.20 0.57 -14.46
N PRO A 286 24.66 1.72 -13.92
CA PRO A 286 23.95 2.99 -14.08
C PRO A 286 23.78 3.36 -15.56
N GLY A 287 22.56 3.71 -15.94
CA GLY A 287 22.23 4.13 -17.32
C GLY A 287 21.92 2.99 -18.29
N GLU A 288 21.89 1.74 -17.83
CA GLU A 288 21.42 0.62 -18.65
C GLU A 288 19.92 0.68 -18.95
N LYS A 289 19.56 0.26 -20.17
CA LYS A 289 18.17 0.22 -20.61
C LYS A 289 17.31 -0.73 -19.78
N ASN A 290 17.86 -1.84 -19.30
CA ASN A 290 17.10 -2.83 -18.52
C ASN A 290 16.66 -2.26 -17.17
N PHE A 291 17.53 -1.50 -16.51
CA PHE A 291 17.16 -0.78 -15.29
C PHE A 291 16.01 0.20 -15.57
N ALA A 292 16.14 1.03 -16.62
CA ALA A 292 15.10 1.97 -17.00
C ALA A 292 13.75 1.29 -17.26
N LEU A 293 13.74 0.18 -18.01
CA LEU A 293 12.53 -0.59 -18.30
C LEU A 293 11.89 -1.19 -17.03
N ARG A 294 12.69 -1.58 -16.03
CA ARG A 294 12.19 -2.12 -14.77
C ARG A 294 11.50 -1.05 -13.92
N ILE A 295 12.10 0.15 -13.83
CA ILE A 295 11.47 1.31 -13.17
C ILE A 295 10.19 1.71 -13.91
N GLU A 296 10.25 1.80 -15.23
CA GLU A 296 9.10 2.16 -16.07
C GLU A 296 7.95 1.16 -15.91
N HIS A 297 8.25 -0.15 -15.87
CA HIS A 297 7.24 -1.19 -15.64
C HIS A 297 6.49 -0.99 -14.32
N LEU A 298 7.18 -0.63 -13.23
CA LEU A 298 6.53 -0.38 -11.95
C LEU A 298 5.67 0.89 -11.97
N LEU A 299 6.19 1.99 -12.53
CA LEU A 299 5.44 3.23 -12.66
C LEU A 299 4.18 3.06 -13.53
N ASN A 300 4.23 2.23 -14.56
CA ASN A 300 3.10 1.96 -15.46
C ASN A 300 2.00 1.09 -14.82
N LYS A 301 2.23 0.49 -13.64
CA LYS A 301 1.16 -0.16 -12.87
C LYS A 301 0.25 0.85 -12.16
N ILE A 302 0.72 2.08 -11.97
CA ILE A 302 -0.04 3.15 -11.31
C ILE A 302 -1.13 3.65 -12.26
N GLN A 303 -2.40 3.47 -11.88
CA GLN A 303 -3.54 3.81 -12.72
C GLN A 303 -3.80 5.32 -12.81
N ALA A 304 -3.64 6.04 -11.70
CA ALA A 304 -3.90 7.48 -11.63
C ALA A 304 -2.72 8.29 -12.20
N PRO A 305 -2.88 9.02 -13.32
CA PRO A 305 -1.78 9.76 -13.96
C PRO A 305 -1.11 10.79 -13.05
N GLU A 306 -1.89 11.56 -12.29
CA GLU A 306 -1.40 12.54 -11.34
C GLU A 306 -0.56 11.90 -10.23
N TYR A 307 -0.98 10.73 -9.73
CA TYR A 307 -0.25 10.01 -8.69
C TYR A 307 1.05 9.42 -9.24
N ARG A 308 1.02 8.90 -10.47
CA ARG A 308 2.22 8.46 -11.18
C ARG A 308 3.22 9.62 -11.30
N GLN A 309 2.75 10.82 -11.65
CA GLN A 309 3.64 11.98 -11.77
C GLN A 309 4.21 12.41 -10.42
N VAL A 310 3.43 12.37 -9.33
CA VAL A 310 3.95 12.62 -7.97
C VAL A 310 5.02 11.60 -7.58
N ASN A 311 4.90 10.33 -7.97
CA ASN A 311 5.97 9.33 -7.76
C ASN A 311 7.26 9.70 -8.52
N VAL A 312 7.14 10.21 -9.74
CA VAL A 312 8.29 10.70 -10.52
C VAL A 312 8.95 11.90 -9.83
N GLU A 313 8.16 12.88 -9.38
CA GLU A 313 8.65 14.06 -8.64
C GLU A 313 9.32 13.66 -7.31
N ALA A 314 8.73 12.72 -6.56
CA ALA A 314 9.31 12.21 -5.31
C ALA A 314 10.67 11.52 -5.54
N LEU A 315 10.79 10.68 -6.57
CA LEU A 315 12.06 10.05 -6.93
C LEU A 315 13.11 11.06 -7.39
N MET A 316 12.69 12.14 -8.07
CA MET A 316 13.59 13.24 -8.42
C MET A 316 14.17 13.89 -7.17
N GLU A 317 13.32 14.22 -6.20
CA GLU A 317 13.74 14.85 -4.95
C GLU A 317 14.62 13.93 -4.09
N LEU A 318 14.26 12.65 -3.94
CA LEU A 318 15.08 11.67 -3.22
C LEU A 318 16.49 11.59 -3.79
N GLY A 319 16.64 11.61 -5.12
CA GLY A 319 17.96 11.57 -5.75
C GLY A 319 18.74 12.88 -5.64
N ALA A 320 18.06 14.03 -5.55
CA ALA A 320 18.70 15.31 -5.24
C ALA A 320 19.24 15.33 -3.80
N ILE A 321 18.47 14.82 -2.84
CA ILE A 321 18.91 14.64 -1.45
C ILE A 321 20.11 13.68 -1.41
N ALA A 322 20.04 12.53 -2.09
CA ALA A 322 21.15 11.58 -2.14
C ALA A 322 22.43 12.20 -2.75
N GLU A 323 22.31 13.01 -3.80
CA GLU A 323 23.44 13.70 -4.44
C GLU A 323 24.16 14.67 -3.50
N GLN A 324 23.40 15.40 -2.67
CA GLN A 324 23.96 16.31 -1.67
C GLN A 324 24.50 15.58 -0.44
N ASN A 325 24.16 14.30 -0.26
CA ASN A 325 24.53 13.51 0.92
C ASN A 325 25.20 12.18 0.54
N PRO A 326 26.46 12.19 0.01
CA PRO A 326 27.14 10.97 -0.47
C PRO A 326 27.34 9.87 0.59
N GLN A 327 27.26 10.21 1.88
CA GLN A 327 27.41 9.26 2.99
C GLN A 327 26.07 8.73 3.52
N LEU A 328 24.94 9.26 3.06
CA LEU A 328 23.61 8.85 3.53
C LEU A 328 23.38 7.37 3.20
N GLN A 329 23.06 6.58 4.21
CA GLN A 329 22.72 5.17 4.03
C GLN A 329 21.49 4.83 4.87
N ILE A 330 20.36 4.63 4.18
CA ILE A 330 19.09 4.23 4.74
C ILE A 330 19.05 2.70 4.76
N LYS A 331 18.93 2.12 5.95
CA LYS A 331 18.99 0.66 6.17
C LYS A 331 17.68 -0.06 5.84
N ASP A 332 16.69 0.67 5.32
CA ASP A 332 15.36 0.16 5.01
C ASP A 332 14.97 0.48 3.56
N PRO A 333 14.07 -0.31 2.96
CA PRO A 333 13.46 0.03 1.70
C PRO A 333 12.56 1.27 1.83
N ILE A 334 12.67 2.22 0.92
CA ILE A 334 11.78 3.39 0.89
C ILE A 334 10.49 3.00 0.17
N VAL A 335 9.37 3.06 0.88
CA VAL A 335 8.03 2.81 0.33
C VAL A 335 7.42 4.13 -0.13
N LEU A 336 7.26 4.31 -1.45
CA LEU A 336 6.82 5.58 -2.03
C LEU A 336 5.40 5.97 -1.60
N ASP A 337 4.48 5.00 -1.51
CA ASP A 337 3.11 5.23 -1.03
C ASP A 337 3.08 5.78 0.41
N VAL A 338 4.03 5.36 1.25
CA VAL A 338 4.17 5.82 2.63
C VAL A 338 4.78 7.21 2.65
N LEU A 339 5.90 7.42 1.97
CA LEU A 339 6.59 8.69 1.89
C LEU A 339 5.68 9.81 1.37
N ILE A 340 5.00 9.58 0.23
CA ILE A 340 4.08 10.55 -0.35
C ILE A 340 2.85 10.73 0.54
N GLY A 341 2.35 9.66 1.17
CA GLY A 341 1.23 9.74 2.11
C GLY A 341 1.52 10.64 3.32
N HIS A 342 2.74 10.61 3.85
CA HIS A 342 3.20 11.52 4.90
C HIS A 342 3.41 12.95 4.37
N ALA A 343 3.96 13.12 3.16
CA ALA A 343 4.09 14.44 2.53
C ALA A 343 2.73 15.14 2.37
N VAL A 344 1.71 14.42 1.89
CA VAL A 344 0.33 14.91 1.78
C VAL A 344 -0.24 15.28 3.16
N ARG A 345 0.01 14.44 4.17
CA ARG A 345 -0.44 14.70 5.54
C ARG A 345 0.18 15.97 6.09
N ILE A 346 1.49 16.11 6.01
CA ILE A 346 2.24 17.27 6.50
C ILE A 346 1.74 18.54 5.79
N ALA A 347 1.66 18.51 4.46
CA ALA A 347 1.14 19.62 3.66
C ALA A 347 -0.27 20.07 4.06
N TRP A 348 -1.16 19.11 4.38
CA TRP A 348 -2.51 19.42 4.81
C TRP A 348 -2.54 20.05 6.21
N LEU A 349 -1.76 19.51 7.14
CA LEU A 349 -1.73 19.96 8.54
C LEU A 349 -1.07 21.33 8.71
N ASP A 350 -0.09 21.66 7.87
CA ASP A 350 0.49 23.01 7.81
C ASP A 350 -0.57 24.07 7.47
N GLN A 351 -1.47 23.74 6.55
CA GLN A 351 -2.56 24.62 6.11
C GLN A 351 -3.76 24.56 7.08
N HIS A 352 -3.94 23.44 7.78
CA HIS A 352 -5.08 23.17 8.66
C HIS A 352 -4.68 22.57 10.03
N PRO A 353 -3.94 23.30 10.89
CA PRO A 353 -3.36 22.74 12.11
C PRO A 353 -4.40 22.18 13.09
N HIS A 354 -5.59 22.78 13.12
CA HIS A 354 -6.68 22.39 14.02
C HIS A 354 -7.42 21.10 13.61
N GLN A 355 -7.13 20.55 12.41
CA GLN A 355 -7.85 19.41 11.84
C GLN A 355 -7.07 18.09 11.97
N ALA A 356 -6.00 18.05 12.75
CA ALA A 356 -5.16 16.86 12.92
C ALA A 356 -5.93 15.60 13.33
N ALA A 357 -6.90 15.72 14.23
CA ALA A 357 -7.74 14.61 14.67
C ALA A 357 -8.71 14.11 13.57
N GLN A 358 -9.07 14.99 12.61
CA GLN A 358 -10.02 14.73 11.54
C GLN A 358 -9.34 14.49 10.18
N TYR A 359 -8.01 14.51 10.10
CA TYR A 359 -7.25 14.32 8.85
C TYR A 359 -7.74 13.11 8.06
N ASN A 360 -8.03 12.04 8.78
CA ASN A 360 -8.54 10.79 8.25
C ASN A 360 -9.84 10.96 7.43
N GLU A 361 -10.76 11.83 7.86
CA GLU A 361 -12.01 12.14 7.16
C GLU A 361 -11.79 13.05 5.95
N GLN A 362 -10.78 13.92 6.03
CA GLN A 362 -10.46 14.89 4.98
C GLN A 362 -9.37 14.42 4.02
N LYS A 363 -8.95 13.16 4.13
CA LYS A 363 -7.81 12.63 3.40
C LYS A 363 -7.94 12.81 1.89
N ALA A 364 -9.13 12.60 1.34
CA ALA A 364 -9.38 12.81 -0.08
C ALA A 364 -9.17 14.27 -0.52
N LEU A 365 -9.64 15.22 0.29
CA LEU A 365 -9.41 16.66 0.07
C LEU A 365 -7.92 17.01 0.19
N ALA A 366 -7.21 16.38 1.13
CA ALA A 366 -5.77 16.55 1.28
C ALA A 366 -5.01 16.11 0.03
N TRP A 367 -5.32 14.94 -0.52
CA TRP A 367 -4.72 14.48 -1.78
C TRP A 367 -5.05 15.39 -2.95
N ARG A 368 -6.32 15.80 -3.08
CA ARG A 368 -6.75 16.74 -4.13
C ARG A 368 -6.00 18.07 -4.05
N SER A 369 -5.83 18.62 -2.84
CA SER A 369 -5.05 19.84 -2.60
C SER A 369 -3.59 19.63 -2.97
N PHE A 370 -3.01 18.51 -2.54
CA PHE A 370 -1.61 18.17 -2.81
C PHE A 370 -1.32 18.05 -4.31
N TYR A 371 -2.21 17.45 -5.10
CA TYR A 371 -2.08 17.39 -6.55
C TYR A 371 -2.06 18.76 -7.23
N GLY A 372 -2.62 19.80 -6.60
CA GLY A 372 -2.58 21.18 -7.08
C GLY A 372 -1.33 21.97 -6.70
N THR A 373 -0.43 21.41 -5.88
CA THR A 373 0.81 22.07 -5.46
C THR A 373 1.85 22.15 -6.59
N SER A 374 2.74 23.14 -6.56
CA SER A 374 3.85 23.18 -7.52
C SER A 374 4.85 22.03 -7.31
N PRO A 375 5.70 21.70 -8.30
CA PRO A 375 6.77 20.73 -8.13
C PRO A 375 7.71 21.08 -6.99
N TYR A 376 8.02 22.38 -6.78
CA TYR A 376 8.82 22.83 -5.64
C TYR A 376 8.12 22.55 -4.29
N THR A 377 6.84 22.87 -4.17
CA THR A 377 6.08 22.59 -2.95
C THR A 377 5.97 21.10 -2.70
N CYS A 378 5.72 20.29 -3.73
CA CYS A 378 5.71 18.82 -3.61
C CYS A 378 7.08 18.31 -3.14
N ALA A 379 8.17 18.72 -3.77
CA ALA A 379 9.53 18.36 -3.38
C ALA A 379 9.84 18.74 -1.92
N SER A 380 9.43 19.93 -1.48
CA SER A 380 9.61 20.37 -0.10
C SER A 380 8.93 19.44 0.90
N TYR A 381 7.67 19.07 0.64
CA TYR A 381 6.95 18.15 1.53
C TYR A 381 7.44 16.70 1.44
N ILE A 382 8.01 16.28 0.30
CA ILE A 382 8.70 14.98 0.19
C ILE A 382 9.96 14.96 1.05
N ALA A 383 10.76 16.04 1.03
CA ALA A 383 11.93 16.19 1.88
C ALA A 383 11.54 16.18 3.37
N GLU A 384 10.48 16.90 3.74
CA GLU A 384 9.98 16.89 5.12
C GLU A 384 9.43 15.54 5.56
N ALA A 385 8.73 14.82 4.68
CA ALA A 385 8.26 13.47 4.96
C ALA A 385 9.42 12.49 5.15
N LEU A 386 10.46 12.57 4.31
CA LEU A 386 11.66 11.77 4.51
C LEU A 386 12.31 12.10 5.86
N ARG A 387 12.46 13.38 6.19
CA ARG A 387 13.01 13.82 7.49
C ARG A 387 12.22 13.23 8.65
N PHE A 388 10.90 13.34 8.61
CA PHE A 388 10.01 12.78 9.62
C PHE A 388 10.21 11.27 9.82
N LEU A 389 10.29 10.49 8.73
CA LEU A 389 10.48 9.04 8.81
C LEU A 389 11.87 8.66 9.36
N LEU A 390 12.90 9.44 9.06
CA LEU A 390 14.25 9.22 9.62
C LEU A 390 14.32 9.60 11.11
N GLU A 391 13.66 10.69 11.51
CA GLU A 391 13.58 11.13 12.92
C GLU A 391 12.82 10.10 13.78
N LEU A 392 11.71 9.54 13.26
CA LEU A 392 11.01 8.41 13.91
C LEU A 392 11.95 7.22 14.12
N GLY A 393 12.79 6.90 13.12
CA GLY A 393 13.73 5.79 13.20
C GLY A 393 14.81 5.99 14.26
N GLN A 394 15.26 7.23 14.45
CA GLN A 394 16.24 7.58 15.49
C GLN A 394 15.64 7.50 16.90
N ALA A 395 14.42 8.01 17.09
CA ALA A 395 13.72 7.92 18.37
C ALA A 395 13.54 6.48 18.85
N ASN A 396 13.24 5.55 17.93
CA ASN A 396 13.09 4.12 18.25
C ASN A 396 14.39 3.48 18.75
N VAL A 397 15.53 3.84 18.16
CA VAL A 397 16.84 3.32 18.61
C VAL A 397 17.18 3.82 20.01
N GLU A 398 16.81 5.06 20.35
CA GLU A 398 17.03 5.63 21.68
C GLU A 398 16.15 4.98 22.76
N GLU A 399 14.88 4.66 22.46
CA GLU A 399 13.98 3.94 23.37
C GLU A 399 14.44 2.49 23.62
N GLU A 400 14.91 1.78 22.57
CA GLU A 400 15.48 0.43 22.71
C GLU A 400 16.78 0.42 23.53
N ALA A 401 17.65 1.42 23.36
CA ALA A 401 18.87 1.56 24.15
C ALA A 401 18.58 1.94 25.62
N GLY A 402 17.53 2.74 25.88
CA GLY A 402 17.10 3.13 27.21
C GLY A 402 16.44 2.00 28.01
N SER A 403 15.65 1.14 27.35
CA SER A 403 14.97 0.01 27.99
C SER A 403 15.95 -1.11 28.39
N SER A 404 16.91 -1.42 27.53
CA SER A 404 17.99 -2.39 27.77
C SER A 404 19.01 -1.93 28.84
N GLY A 405 19.19 -0.61 29.01
CA GLY A 405 19.98 -0.05 30.11
C GLY A 405 19.33 -0.16 31.49
N SER A 406 18.00 -0.29 31.57
CA SER A 406 17.27 -0.39 32.84
C SER A 406 17.23 -1.82 33.42
N GLU A 407 17.31 -2.85 32.56
CA GLU A 407 17.39 -4.25 32.99
C GLU A 407 18.79 -4.61 33.53
N ALA A 408 19.85 -3.99 33.00
CA ALA A 408 21.22 -4.20 33.46
C ALA A 408 21.51 -3.61 34.86
N GLN A 409 20.66 -2.71 35.38
CA GLN A 409 20.82 -2.12 36.71
C GLN A 409 20.02 -2.84 37.81
N ARG A 410 19.23 -3.88 37.49
CA ARG A 410 18.47 -4.65 38.50
C ARG A 410 19.14 -5.96 38.95
N SER A 411 20.29 -6.34 38.39
CA SER A 411 20.97 -7.60 38.75
C SER A 411 22.10 -7.47 39.78
N ASP A 412 22.46 -6.27 40.26
CA ASP A 412 23.51 -6.06 41.27
C ASP A 412 22.94 -5.56 42.61
N HIS A 413 22.27 -6.45 43.34
CA HIS A 413 22.11 -6.30 44.79
C HIS A 413 22.46 -7.63 45.48
N PRO A 414 23.63 -7.71 46.15
CA PRO A 414 24.01 -8.89 46.90
C PRO A 414 23.34 -8.87 48.28
N ARG A 415 22.67 -9.97 48.62
CA ARG A 415 22.54 -10.44 50.01
C ARG A 415 22.72 -11.94 50.07
#